data_AF-A0A385TJA9-F1
#
_entry.id   AF-A0A385TJA9-F1
#
_cell.length_a   1.000
_cell.length_b   1.000
_cell.length_c   1.000
_cell.angle_alpha   90.00
_cell.angle_beta   90.00
_cell.angle_gamma   90.00
#
_symmetry.space_group_name_H-M   'P 1'
#
loop_
_entity.id
_entity.type
_entity.pdbx_description
1 polymer ?
#
loop_
_entity_poly.entity_id
_entity_poly.type
_entity_poly.pdbx_seq_one_letter_code
_entity_poly.pdbx_strand_id
1 'polypeptide(L)'
;MLHKPLGKTAVAAVLALSLLGTAPHIGQVQAAPAISVKLDDVALTFDAAPRIDKGVTYVPFRTVGEALGIQITWNSKTQTVKAIGEVKGQTTEVLLQVGSSSATVNGKKVKLAAPPVQREGRVLIPLSSFSSQFGVNVGWNQATRTVSLVSPQREMHLRAFYALQSFQERDLVASMNSVAFGWSRIDREGQFTLQGDEYRLPAAAGDVTPQSIVAEAADREIKPYLMVYALDGNGELTKVLSDSSLRQKSIEGITTAVADNGFGGVVLDFEGLGFKLDAAKQQKLLNDYVKQLKAALPSDIALSLAVPPLNSAYKGYDYKTLASLADDLIIMAYQYNPVGTKSQVPEPNSLVDQAIQQALQAGVPKQKLLLGISLSSETATSVDDKLGLAKRYDLKGAAFWRLGLFRSYNNGMEAAVNASVIKE
;
A
#
# COMPACT_ATOMS: atom_id res chain seq x y z
N MET A 1 78.55 -46.26 -13.64
CA MET A 1 77.74 -45.05 -13.90
C MET A 1 77.88 -44.15 -12.67
N LEU A 2 78.92 -43.30 -12.67
CA LEU A 2 78.89 -41.85 -12.90
C LEU A 2 78.25 -41.01 -11.77
N HIS A 3 79.14 -40.23 -11.11
CA HIS A 3 79.00 -38.92 -10.45
C HIS A 3 78.34 -38.73 -9.05
N LYS A 4 79.18 -38.86 -8.00
CA LYS A 4 79.65 -37.83 -7.01
C LYS A 4 79.04 -36.39 -7.04
N PRO A 5 79.19 -35.53 -5.99
CA PRO A 5 78.78 -35.58 -4.56
C PRO A 5 78.39 -34.15 -4.02
N LEU A 6 78.60 -33.87 -2.71
CA LEU A 6 78.54 -32.59 -1.94
C LEU A 6 77.23 -32.37 -1.15
N GLY A 7 77.21 -32.08 0.15
CA GLY A 7 78.29 -31.88 1.11
C GLY A 7 77.80 -31.09 2.33
N LYS A 8 78.04 -31.65 3.52
CA LYS A 8 78.47 -30.97 4.78
C LYS A 8 77.55 -29.94 5.47
N THR A 9 77.05 -30.37 6.64
CA THR A 9 77.11 -29.72 7.97
C THR A 9 76.67 -28.27 8.16
N ALA A 10 75.76 -28.02 9.12
CA ALA A 10 76.04 -27.21 10.32
C ALA A 10 74.83 -27.13 11.26
N VAL A 11 75.10 -27.32 12.56
CA VAL A 11 74.25 -26.97 13.70
C VAL A 11 74.29 -25.45 13.90
N ALA A 12 73.15 -24.82 14.18
CA ALA A 12 73.10 -23.49 14.80
C ALA A 12 71.83 -23.35 15.65
N ALA A 13 72.01 -23.39 16.98
CA ALA A 13 71.04 -22.92 17.94
C ALA A 13 71.13 -21.39 18.02
N VAL A 14 70.00 -20.69 17.88
CA VAL A 14 69.90 -19.25 18.15
C VAL A 14 68.74 -19.03 19.12
N LEU A 15 69.09 -18.58 20.33
CA LEU A 15 68.18 -17.95 21.28
C LEU A 15 67.57 -16.69 20.64
N ALA A 16 66.25 -16.62 20.56
CA ALA A 16 65.54 -15.37 20.29
C ALA A 16 64.91 -14.84 21.59
N LEU A 17 65.46 -13.74 22.09
CA LEU A 17 64.90 -12.91 23.16
C LEU A 17 63.51 -12.40 22.74
N SER A 18 62.48 -12.69 23.52
CA SER A 18 61.14 -12.13 23.41
C SER A 18 61.10 -10.71 23.99
N LEU A 19 61.31 -9.71 23.14
CA LEU A 19 60.97 -8.32 23.42
C LEU A 19 59.45 -8.13 23.29
N LEU A 20 58.75 -8.05 24.42
CA LEU A 20 57.35 -7.61 24.50
C LEU A 20 57.26 -6.13 24.13
N GLY A 21 57.08 -5.84 22.83
CA GLY A 21 56.69 -4.53 22.35
C GLY A 21 55.20 -4.29 22.60
N THR A 22 54.86 -3.30 23.42
CA THR A 22 53.50 -2.76 23.52
C THR A 22 53.18 -2.02 22.21
N ALA A 23 52.53 -2.70 21.28
CA ALA A 23 51.94 -2.04 20.11
C ALA A 23 50.79 -1.14 20.58
N PRO A 24 50.72 0.13 20.17
CA PRO A 24 49.58 0.98 20.47
C PRO A 24 48.34 0.39 19.79
N HIS A 25 47.28 0.16 20.56
CA HIS A 25 45.96 -0.13 20.03
C HIS A 25 45.48 1.07 19.21
N ILE A 26 45.69 1.02 17.90
CA ILE A 26 44.98 1.88 16.96
C ILE A 26 43.55 1.34 16.95
N GLY A 27 42.67 1.96 17.73
CA GLY A 27 41.24 1.70 17.64
C GLY A 27 40.79 1.91 16.20
N GLN A 28 40.22 0.88 15.59
CA GLN A 28 39.58 1.03 14.29
C GLN A 28 38.45 2.04 14.45
N VAL A 29 38.62 3.24 13.86
CA VAL A 29 37.54 4.22 13.74
C VAL A 29 36.57 3.68 12.70
N GLN A 30 35.61 2.90 13.16
CA GLN A 30 34.54 2.39 12.32
C GLN A 30 33.63 3.58 11.98
N ALA A 31 33.43 3.83 10.69
CA ALA A 31 32.58 4.93 10.22
C ALA A 31 31.17 4.78 10.83
N ALA A 32 30.62 5.88 11.35
CA ALA A 32 29.28 5.86 11.92
C ALA A 32 28.26 5.36 10.87
N PRO A 33 27.26 4.56 11.27
CA PRO A 33 26.26 4.04 10.33
C PRO A 33 25.56 5.18 9.57
N ALA A 34 25.20 4.93 8.31
CA ALA A 34 24.41 5.88 7.54
C ALA A 34 23.07 6.17 8.22
N ILE A 35 22.56 7.40 8.08
CA ILE A 35 21.26 7.78 8.63
C ILE A 35 20.17 7.17 7.75
N SER A 36 19.28 6.38 8.34
CA SER A 36 18.07 5.87 7.67
C SER A 36 16.91 6.80 7.98
N VAL A 37 16.04 7.05 7.00
CA VAL A 37 14.78 7.80 7.20
C VAL A 37 13.64 6.91 6.77
N LYS A 38 12.64 6.77 7.64
CA LYS A 38 11.40 6.05 7.37
C LYS A 38 10.23 7.03 7.42
N LEU A 39 9.29 6.87 6.49
CA LEU A 39 7.99 7.54 6.51
C LEU A 39 6.91 6.47 6.59
N ASP A 40 6.10 6.55 7.64
CA ASP A 40 5.08 5.56 7.98
C ASP A 40 5.69 4.15 7.98
N ASP A 41 6.81 4.03 8.70
CA ASP A 41 7.67 2.83 8.83
C ASP A 41 8.25 2.22 7.54
N VAL A 42 7.97 2.81 6.38
CA VAL A 42 8.58 2.48 5.09
C VAL A 42 9.82 3.35 4.85
N ALA A 43 10.96 2.70 4.59
CA ALA A 43 12.22 3.39 4.30
C ALA A 43 12.12 4.26 3.03
N LEU A 44 12.70 5.47 3.10
CA LEU A 44 12.85 6.37 1.96
C LEU A 44 14.25 6.23 1.37
N THR A 45 14.33 6.25 0.04
CA THR A 45 15.59 6.25 -0.71
C THR A 45 15.96 7.67 -1.08
N PHE A 46 17.20 8.08 -0.81
CA PHE A 46 17.68 9.42 -1.10
C PHE A 46 18.82 9.39 -2.11
N ASP A 47 18.84 10.40 -2.97
CA ASP A 47 19.94 10.68 -3.89
C ASP A 47 21.04 11.55 -3.27
N ALA A 48 20.76 12.16 -2.11
CA ALA A 48 21.72 12.83 -1.25
C ALA A 48 21.54 12.36 0.20
N ALA A 49 22.63 12.06 0.90
CA ALA A 49 22.52 11.49 2.24
C ALA A 49 21.95 12.50 3.26
N PRO A 50 21.00 12.08 4.11
CA PRO A 50 20.70 12.79 5.36
C PRO A 50 21.97 12.91 6.21
N ARG A 51 22.11 14.01 6.94
CA ARG A 51 23.34 14.30 7.70
C ARG A 51 23.05 14.97 9.02
N ILE A 52 24.01 14.90 9.94
CA ILE A 52 23.99 15.69 11.17
C ILE A 52 25.09 16.74 11.06
N ASP A 53 24.73 18.01 11.21
CA ASP A 53 25.67 19.12 11.26
C ASP A 53 25.41 19.94 12.53
N LYS A 54 26.43 20.10 13.37
CA LYS A 54 26.36 20.80 14.67
C LYS A 54 25.15 20.39 15.53
N GLY A 55 24.86 19.09 15.58
CA GLY A 55 23.74 18.54 16.36
C GLY A 55 22.36 18.68 15.71
N VAL A 56 22.27 19.21 14.49
CA VAL A 56 21.02 19.31 13.73
C VAL A 56 20.98 18.23 12.65
N THR A 57 19.92 17.42 12.66
CA THR A 57 19.65 16.45 11.60
C THR A 57 19.02 17.15 10.40
N TYR A 58 19.67 17.04 9.24
CA TYR A 58 19.26 17.59 7.96
C TYR A 58 18.84 16.47 7.01
N VAL A 59 17.71 16.64 6.35
CA VAL A 59 17.16 15.67 5.39
C VAL A 59 16.86 16.38 4.06
N PRO A 60 17.11 15.75 2.90
CA PRO A 60 16.72 16.30 1.61
C PRO A 60 15.22 16.60 1.56
N PHE A 61 14.88 17.87 1.34
CA PHE A 61 13.49 18.30 1.49
C PHE A 61 12.58 17.72 0.42
N ARG A 62 13.05 17.67 -0.84
CA ARG A 62 12.26 17.18 -1.96
C ARG A 62 11.78 15.74 -1.74
N THR A 63 12.70 14.82 -1.41
CA THR A 63 12.38 13.40 -1.21
C THR A 63 11.31 13.19 -0.15
N VAL A 64 11.46 13.82 1.02
CA VAL A 64 10.48 13.68 2.11
C VAL A 64 9.18 14.41 1.77
N GLY A 65 9.27 15.62 1.23
CA GLY A 65 8.09 16.43 0.96
C GLY A 65 7.22 15.84 -0.15
N GLU A 66 7.80 15.37 -1.25
CA GLU A 66 7.06 14.68 -2.30
C GLU A 66 6.39 13.40 -1.76
N ALA A 67 7.07 12.64 -0.89
CA ALA A 67 6.49 11.46 -0.25
C ALA A 67 5.33 11.79 0.74
N LEU A 68 5.26 13.04 1.21
CA LEU A 68 4.17 13.57 2.02
C LEU A 68 3.08 14.28 1.16
N GLY A 69 3.19 14.23 -0.17
CA GLY A 69 2.27 14.92 -1.08
C GLY A 69 2.48 16.44 -1.20
N ILE A 70 3.58 16.98 -0.66
CA ILE A 70 3.90 18.40 -0.70
C ILE A 70 4.41 18.77 -2.10
N GLN A 71 3.77 19.76 -2.71
CA GLN A 71 4.20 20.34 -3.97
C GLN A 71 5.39 21.27 -3.74
N ILE A 72 6.53 20.99 -4.38
CA ILE A 72 7.78 21.69 -4.14
C ILE A 72 8.27 22.38 -5.41
N THR A 73 8.43 23.70 -5.35
CA THR A 73 9.01 24.52 -6.41
C THR A 73 10.28 25.21 -5.92
N TRP A 74 11.33 25.21 -6.75
CA TRP A 74 12.60 25.87 -6.46
C TRP A 74 12.75 27.17 -7.24
N ASN A 75 13.07 28.26 -6.56
CA ASN A 75 13.46 29.53 -7.17
C ASN A 75 14.97 29.72 -7.01
N SER A 76 15.71 29.52 -8.09
CA SER A 76 17.18 29.63 -8.09
C SER A 76 17.71 31.04 -7.87
N LYS A 77 16.98 32.08 -8.34
CA LYS A 77 17.40 33.49 -8.21
C LYS A 77 17.42 33.95 -6.77
N THR A 78 16.43 33.51 -5.99
CA THR A 78 16.26 33.90 -4.58
C THR A 78 16.72 32.82 -3.60
N GLN A 79 17.19 31.68 -4.12
CA GLN A 79 17.51 30.48 -3.36
C GLN A 79 16.40 30.05 -2.39
N THR A 80 15.16 30.11 -2.87
CA THR A 80 13.95 29.87 -2.06
C THR A 80 13.22 28.64 -2.53
N VAL A 81 12.91 27.74 -1.60
CA VAL A 81 11.94 26.67 -1.81
C VAL A 81 10.56 27.18 -1.45
N LYS A 82 9.61 27.04 -2.38
CA LYS A 82 8.18 27.18 -2.13
C LYS A 82 7.58 25.78 -2.01
N ALA A 83 6.95 25.51 -0.89
CA ALA A 83 6.26 24.27 -0.59
C ALA A 83 4.77 24.55 -0.35
N ILE A 84 3.90 23.77 -0.99
CA ILE A 84 2.45 23.81 -0.77
C ILE A 84 2.02 22.41 -0.36
N GLY A 85 1.52 22.29 0.85
CA GLY A 85 1.00 21.03 1.39
C GLY A 85 -0.27 21.28 2.20
N GLU A 86 -0.73 20.25 2.89
CA GLU A 86 -1.92 20.32 3.73
C GLU A 86 -1.54 20.06 5.19
N VAL A 87 -2.07 20.87 6.10
CA VAL A 87 -1.87 20.72 7.54
C VAL A 87 -3.22 20.85 8.22
N LYS A 88 -3.68 19.78 8.87
CA LYS A 88 -5.00 19.73 9.54
C LYS A 88 -6.16 20.13 8.60
N GLY A 89 -6.21 19.59 7.38
CA GLY A 89 -7.26 19.92 6.42
C GLY A 89 -7.08 21.25 5.68
N GLN A 90 -6.00 22.00 5.94
CA GLN A 90 -5.82 23.35 5.38
C GLN A 90 -4.58 23.46 4.51
N THR A 91 -4.76 24.00 3.30
CA THR A 91 -3.66 24.36 2.41
C THR A 91 -2.72 25.33 3.11
N THR A 92 -1.44 24.94 3.19
CA THR A 92 -0.38 25.68 3.85
C THR A 92 0.75 25.94 2.86
N GLU A 93 1.06 27.22 2.65
CA GLU A 93 2.24 27.65 1.88
C GLU A 93 3.40 27.92 2.82
N VAL A 94 4.56 27.33 2.52
CA VAL A 94 5.81 27.50 3.26
C VAL A 94 6.92 27.95 2.30
N LEU A 95 7.55 29.09 2.61
CA LEU A 95 8.73 29.59 1.91
C LEU A 95 9.97 29.41 2.78
N LEU A 96 10.95 28.66 2.28
CA LEU A 96 12.21 28.35 2.95
C LEU A 96 13.38 28.87 2.10
N GLN A 97 14.07 29.90 2.59
CA GLN A 97 15.24 30.45 1.90
C GLN A 97 16.53 29.84 2.47
N VAL A 98 17.42 29.40 1.59
CA VAL A 98 18.74 28.85 1.98
C VAL A 98 19.52 29.89 2.78
N GLY A 99 20.09 29.47 3.91
CA GLY A 99 20.85 30.34 4.81
C GLY A 99 20.01 31.20 5.75
N SER A 100 18.69 31.32 5.54
CA SER A 100 17.80 32.09 6.43
C SER A 100 17.40 31.28 7.65
N SER A 101 17.48 31.89 8.84
CA SER A 101 16.99 31.32 10.10
C SER A 101 15.49 31.52 10.32
N SER A 102 14.78 31.97 9.28
CA SER A 102 13.32 32.16 9.28
C SER A 102 12.68 31.59 8.03
N ALA A 103 11.46 31.11 8.17
CA ALA A 103 10.57 30.73 7.08
C ALA A 103 9.36 31.67 7.03
N THR A 104 8.65 31.69 5.91
CA THR A 104 7.33 32.32 5.82
C THR A 104 6.27 31.24 5.68
N VAL A 105 5.31 31.19 6.61
CA VAL A 105 4.17 30.26 6.59
C VAL A 105 2.90 31.07 6.44
N ASN A 106 2.17 30.88 5.33
CA ASN A 106 0.96 31.66 4.99
C ASN A 106 1.17 33.18 5.15
N GLY A 107 2.28 33.69 4.62
CA GLY A 107 2.67 35.11 4.72
C GLY A 107 3.25 35.57 6.06
N LYS A 108 3.22 34.74 7.11
CA LYS A 108 3.76 35.09 8.44
C LYS A 108 5.16 34.53 8.64
N LYS A 109 6.09 35.34 9.15
CA LYS A 109 7.45 34.88 9.48
C LYS A 109 7.45 34.00 10.73
N VAL A 110 8.14 32.87 10.64
CA VAL A 110 8.37 31.92 11.75
C VAL A 110 9.86 31.62 11.88
N LYS A 111 10.33 31.44 13.12
CA LYS A 111 11.74 31.10 13.39
C LYS A 111 12.00 29.62 13.10
N LEU A 112 13.11 29.33 12.43
CA LEU A 112 13.59 27.96 12.22
C LEU A 112 14.60 27.58 13.30
N ALA A 113 14.66 26.27 13.62
CA ALA A 113 15.66 25.73 14.52
C ALA A 113 17.09 25.90 13.96
N ALA A 114 17.23 25.79 12.63
CA ALA A 114 18.45 26.06 11.89
C ALA A 114 18.11 26.43 10.43
N PRO A 115 19.00 27.12 9.71
CA PRO A 115 18.71 27.52 8.33
C PRO A 115 18.74 26.32 7.37
N PRO A 116 17.89 26.30 6.31
CA PRO A 116 18.07 25.38 5.19
C PRO A 116 19.46 25.53 4.57
N VAL A 117 20.04 24.42 4.13
CA VAL A 117 21.38 24.39 3.52
C VAL A 117 21.33 23.73 2.15
N GLN A 118 22.24 24.14 1.27
CA GLN A 118 22.44 23.47 -0.01
C GLN A 118 23.71 22.62 0.02
N ARG A 119 23.60 21.33 -0.28
CA ARG A 119 24.72 20.38 -0.34
C ARG A 119 24.46 19.37 -1.46
N GLU A 120 25.50 19.00 -2.20
CA GLU A 120 25.39 18.03 -3.31
C GLU A 120 24.24 18.35 -4.30
N GLY A 121 24.00 19.64 -4.55
CA GLY A 121 22.92 20.07 -5.44
C GLY A 121 21.50 19.81 -4.91
N ARG A 122 21.35 19.52 -3.62
CA ARG A 122 20.05 19.36 -2.94
C ARG A 122 19.90 20.40 -1.84
N VAL A 123 18.66 20.81 -1.60
CA VAL A 123 18.28 21.61 -0.42
C VAL A 123 17.93 20.65 0.70
N LEU A 124 18.64 20.75 1.81
CA LEU A 124 18.37 20.03 3.03
C LEU A 124 17.79 21.00 4.06
N ILE A 125 16.77 20.54 4.77
CA ILE A 125 16.13 21.31 5.84
C ILE A 125 16.30 20.57 7.18
N PRO A 126 16.24 21.28 8.31
CA PRO A 126 16.22 20.64 9.62
C PRO A 126 15.03 19.68 9.71
N LEU A 127 15.24 18.51 10.29
CA LEU A 127 14.19 17.51 10.49
C LEU A 127 12.98 18.09 11.25
N SER A 128 13.22 18.95 12.23
CA SER A 128 12.17 19.60 13.03
C SER A 128 11.26 20.51 12.21
N SER A 129 11.67 20.92 11.00
CA SER A 129 10.83 21.69 10.11
C SER A 129 9.64 20.89 9.59
N PHE A 130 9.78 19.57 9.39
CA PHE A 130 8.65 18.73 8.99
C PHE A 130 7.55 18.71 10.06
N SER A 131 7.94 18.64 11.32
CA SER A 131 6.99 18.71 12.44
C SER A 131 6.34 20.08 12.55
N SER A 132 7.17 21.13 12.62
CA SER A 132 6.68 22.48 12.93
C SER A 132 5.99 23.19 11.76
N GLN A 133 6.18 22.76 10.51
CA GLN A 133 5.54 23.37 9.33
C GLN A 133 4.50 22.48 8.68
N PHE A 134 4.62 21.15 8.78
CA PHE A 134 3.77 20.22 8.04
C PHE A 134 3.02 19.20 8.92
N GLY A 135 3.12 19.33 10.26
CA GLY A 135 2.38 18.48 11.20
C GLY A 135 2.87 17.03 11.28
N VAL A 136 4.05 16.74 10.74
CA VAL A 136 4.64 15.39 10.73
C VAL A 136 5.20 15.06 12.10
N ASN A 137 4.86 13.91 12.66
CA ASN A 137 5.51 13.47 13.90
C ASN A 137 6.91 12.94 13.57
N VAL A 138 7.93 13.48 14.25
CA VAL A 138 9.34 13.13 13.99
C VAL A 138 9.95 12.43 15.20
N GLY A 139 10.63 11.32 14.94
CA GLY A 139 11.37 10.54 15.92
C GLY A 139 12.82 10.35 15.50
N TRP A 140 13.69 10.16 16.49
CA TRP A 140 15.09 9.82 16.28
C TRP A 140 15.49 8.65 17.18
N ASN A 141 15.99 7.58 16.58
CA ASN A 141 16.60 6.47 17.29
C ASN A 141 18.12 6.55 17.17
N GLN A 142 18.79 6.82 18.30
CA GLN A 142 20.24 6.97 18.34
C GLN A 142 21.00 5.66 18.06
N ALA A 143 20.48 4.53 18.54
CA ALA A 143 21.16 3.23 18.42
C ALA A 143 21.18 2.74 16.96
N THR A 144 20.08 2.94 16.23
CA THR A 144 19.96 2.53 14.83
C THR A 144 20.18 3.68 13.84
N ARG A 145 20.45 4.89 14.33
CA ARG A 145 20.57 6.15 13.54
C ARG A 145 19.41 6.32 12.56
N THR A 146 18.19 6.10 13.05
CA THR A 146 16.97 6.13 12.24
C THR A 146 16.14 7.36 12.58
N VAL A 147 15.77 8.10 11.55
CA VAL A 147 14.70 9.10 11.59
C VAL A 147 13.38 8.39 11.28
N SER A 148 12.40 8.53 12.15
CA SER A 148 11.02 8.10 11.90
C SER A 148 10.16 9.33 11.63
N LEU A 149 9.39 9.28 10.55
CA LEU A 149 8.39 10.28 10.19
C LEU A 149 7.04 9.56 10.17
N VAL A 150 6.04 10.13 10.85
CA VAL A 150 4.65 9.67 10.73
C VAL A 150 3.84 10.79 10.11
N SER A 151 3.24 10.51 8.97
CA SER A 151 2.40 11.45 8.24
C SER A 151 1.12 11.76 9.01
N PRO A 152 0.55 12.96 8.87
CA PRO A 152 -0.75 13.27 9.44
C PRO A 152 -1.85 12.32 8.96
N GLN A 153 -2.97 12.31 9.69
CA GLN A 153 -4.20 11.71 9.22
C GLN A 153 -4.65 12.36 7.91
N ARG A 154 -5.30 11.55 7.07
CA ARG A 154 -5.83 11.95 5.79
C ARG A 154 -7.19 11.31 5.55
N GLU A 155 -8.10 12.06 4.96
CA GLU A 155 -9.36 11.51 4.44
C GLU A 155 -9.10 10.52 3.29
N MET A 156 -9.71 9.34 3.39
CA MET A 156 -9.58 8.25 2.43
C MET A 156 -10.87 7.44 2.35
N HIS A 157 -11.16 6.93 1.14
CA HIS A 157 -12.25 5.97 0.95
C HIS A 157 -11.86 4.60 1.52
N LEU A 158 -12.53 4.17 2.58
CA LEU A 158 -12.33 2.85 3.19
C LEU A 158 -13.38 1.86 2.70
N ARG A 159 -12.92 0.76 2.11
CA ARG A 159 -13.76 -0.39 1.76
C ARG A 159 -13.39 -1.58 2.64
N ALA A 160 -14.37 -2.37 3.05
CA ALA A 160 -14.11 -3.68 3.66
C ALA A 160 -14.87 -4.78 2.94
N PHE A 161 -14.30 -5.98 2.92
CA PHE A 161 -14.99 -7.17 2.46
C PHE A 161 -15.72 -7.84 3.63
N TYR A 162 -17.05 -7.91 3.55
CA TYR A 162 -17.88 -8.68 4.47
C TYR A 162 -18.12 -10.06 3.85
N ALA A 163 -17.24 -11.00 4.15
CA ALA A 163 -17.24 -12.34 3.56
C ALA A 163 -16.76 -13.36 4.59
N LEU A 164 -17.09 -14.65 4.42
CA LEU A 164 -16.48 -15.78 5.15
C LEU A 164 -16.50 -15.69 6.69
N GLN A 165 -17.66 -15.59 7.36
CA GLN A 165 -17.76 -15.46 8.84
C GLN A 165 -17.51 -14.04 9.40
N SER A 166 -17.83 -12.96 8.68
CA SER A 166 -17.75 -11.58 9.21
C SER A 166 -18.95 -11.12 10.04
N PHE A 167 -19.86 -12.01 10.47
CA PHE A 167 -21.13 -11.60 11.09
C PHE A 167 -20.98 -10.88 12.43
N GLN A 168 -19.94 -11.24 13.19
CA GLN A 168 -19.69 -10.63 14.49
C GLN A 168 -19.20 -9.17 14.37
N GLU A 169 -18.62 -8.82 13.22
CA GLU A 169 -18.04 -7.51 12.92
C GLU A 169 -18.99 -6.59 12.12
N ARG A 170 -20.30 -6.89 12.10
CA ARG A 170 -21.29 -6.03 11.43
C ARG A 170 -21.30 -4.59 11.96
N ASP A 171 -20.92 -4.39 13.23
CA ASP A 171 -20.78 -3.07 13.84
C ASP A 171 -19.69 -2.23 13.16
N LEU A 172 -18.64 -2.88 12.64
CA LEU A 172 -17.56 -2.23 11.89
C LEU A 172 -17.94 -1.81 10.47
N VAL A 173 -19.15 -2.13 9.99
CA VAL A 173 -19.66 -1.58 8.73
C VAL A 173 -19.69 -0.06 8.81
N ALA A 174 -20.09 0.51 9.97
CA ALA A 174 -20.22 1.94 10.18
C ALA A 174 -18.90 2.72 9.99
N SER A 175 -17.75 2.09 10.23
CA SER A 175 -16.43 2.70 10.07
C SER A 175 -15.90 2.69 8.63
N MET A 176 -16.69 2.23 7.65
CA MET A 176 -16.31 2.13 6.24
C MET A 176 -17.13 3.07 5.36
N ASN A 177 -16.59 3.53 4.23
CA ASN A 177 -17.33 4.24 3.18
C ASN A 177 -18.14 3.28 2.30
N SER A 178 -17.69 2.03 2.19
CA SER A 178 -18.39 1.00 1.43
C SER A 178 -18.05 -0.39 1.94
N VAL A 179 -18.94 -1.35 1.70
CA VAL A 179 -18.71 -2.75 2.08
C VAL A 179 -19.03 -3.65 0.90
N ALA A 180 -18.13 -4.59 0.59
CA ALA A 180 -18.31 -5.60 -0.44
C ALA A 180 -18.72 -6.93 0.20
N PHE A 181 -19.96 -7.34 -0.03
CA PHE A 181 -20.54 -8.55 0.54
C PHE A 181 -20.19 -9.77 -0.32
N GLY A 182 -19.31 -10.63 0.21
CA GLY A 182 -18.84 -11.86 -0.44
C GLY A 182 -19.86 -12.99 -0.35
N TRP A 183 -21.03 -12.78 -0.95
CA TRP A 183 -22.18 -13.67 -0.85
C TRP A 183 -22.58 -14.31 -2.18
N SER A 184 -21.79 -14.09 -3.23
CA SER A 184 -22.07 -14.61 -4.56
C SER A 184 -20.83 -15.10 -5.26
N ARG A 185 -21.04 -16.00 -6.22
CA ARG A 185 -20.00 -16.46 -7.12
C ARG A 185 -20.56 -16.85 -8.48
N ILE A 186 -19.67 -17.00 -9.45
CA ILE A 186 -19.90 -17.83 -10.62
C ILE A 186 -19.28 -19.21 -10.32
N ASP A 187 -20.07 -20.28 -10.46
CA ASP A 187 -19.60 -21.64 -10.25
C ASP A 187 -18.80 -22.18 -11.45
N ARG A 188 -18.34 -23.44 -11.37
CA ARG A 188 -17.50 -24.05 -12.41
C ARG A 188 -18.29 -24.37 -13.69
N GLU A 189 -19.60 -24.45 -13.57
CA GLU A 189 -20.55 -24.65 -14.65
C GLU A 189 -20.92 -23.33 -15.35
N GLY A 190 -20.48 -22.20 -14.79
CA GLY A 190 -20.70 -20.87 -15.32
C GLY A 190 -22.03 -20.25 -14.91
N GLN A 191 -22.67 -20.78 -13.87
CA GLN A 191 -23.89 -20.22 -13.31
C GLN A 191 -23.56 -19.24 -12.19
N PHE A 192 -24.18 -18.07 -12.23
CA PHE A 192 -24.21 -17.17 -11.09
C PHE A 192 -25.05 -17.79 -9.97
N THR A 193 -24.58 -17.73 -8.73
CA THR A 193 -25.28 -18.28 -7.57
C THR A 193 -25.03 -17.47 -6.30
N LEU A 194 -26.07 -17.44 -5.46
CA LEU A 194 -26.03 -16.95 -4.07
C LEU A 194 -25.97 -18.09 -3.05
N GLN A 195 -25.74 -19.32 -3.52
CA GLN A 195 -25.69 -20.54 -2.70
C GLN A 195 -24.29 -21.16 -2.76
N GLY A 196 -23.87 -21.80 -1.67
CA GLY A 196 -22.58 -22.50 -1.58
C GLY A 196 -21.97 -22.51 -0.18
N ASP A 197 -20.82 -23.15 -0.05
CA ASP A 197 -20.16 -23.36 1.25
C ASP A 197 -19.36 -22.15 1.75
N GLU A 198 -18.89 -21.30 0.85
CA GLU A 198 -18.04 -20.15 1.18
C GLU A 198 -18.74 -18.83 0.84
N TYR A 199 -19.05 -18.65 -0.45
CA TYR A 199 -19.74 -17.47 -0.97
C TYR A 199 -21.22 -17.78 -1.14
N ARG A 200 -22.01 -17.37 -0.13
CA ARG A 200 -23.47 -17.51 -0.13
C ARG A 200 -24.14 -16.34 0.56
N LEU A 201 -25.40 -16.11 0.21
CA LEU A 201 -26.29 -15.30 1.03
C LEU A 201 -26.48 -16.00 2.39
N PRO A 202 -26.18 -15.33 3.52
CA PRO A 202 -26.30 -15.96 4.82
C PRO A 202 -27.78 -16.19 5.19
N ALA A 203 -28.02 -17.12 6.11
CA ALA A 203 -29.35 -17.25 6.73
C ALA A 203 -29.61 -16.06 7.67
N ALA A 204 -30.89 -15.75 7.90
CA ALA A 204 -31.28 -14.77 8.90
C ALA A 204 -30.90 -15.22 10.32
N ALA A 205 -30.51 -14.27 11.17
CA ALA A 205 -30.22 -14.45 12.57
C ALA A 205 -31.24 -13.66 13.41
N GLY A 206 -32.40 -14.28 13.68
CA GLY A 206 -33.55 -13.57 14.24
C GLY A 206 -34.06 -12.52 13.26
N ASP A 207 -34.21 -11.28 13.71
CA ASP A 207 -34.68 -10.16 12.88
C ASP A 207 -33.60 -9.60 11.94
N VAL A 208 -32.34 -10.01 12.11
CA VAL A 208 -31.24 -9.58 11.25
C VAL A 208 -31.20 -10.47 10.02
N THR A 209 -31.59 -9.93 8.87
CA THR A 209 -31.56 -10.60 7.57
C THR A 209 -30.39 -10.08 6.71
N PRO A 210 -29.96 -10.81 5.67
CA PRO A 210 -28.99 -10.29 4.72
C PRO A 210 -29.42 -8.96 4.10
N GLN A 211 -30.70 -8.85 3.74
CA GLN A 211 -31.28 -7.64 3.16
C GLN A 211 -31.32 -6.49 4.18
N SER A 212 -31.60 -6.77 5.46
CA SER A 212 -31.58 -5.73 6.48
C SER A 212 -30.18 -5.17 6.70
N ILE A 213 -29.12 -6.01 6.61
CA ILE A 213 -27.72 -5.55 6.71
C ILE A 213 -27.36 -4.65 5.51
N VAL A 214 -27.78 -5.03 4.30
CA VAL A 214 -27.56 -4.22 3.10
C VAL A 214 -28.30 -2.89 3.18
N ALA A 215 -29.56 -2.90 3.59
CA ALA A 215 -30.38 -1.71 3.78
C ALA A 215 -29.80 -0.78 4.85
N GLU A 216 -29.41 -1.32 6.01
CA GLU A 216 -28.80 -0.54 7.09
C GLU A 216 -27.49 0.14 6.66
N ALA A 217 -26.67 -0.53 5.84
CA ALA A 217 -25.49 0.09 5.27
C ALA A 217 -25.88 1.28 4.37
N ALA A 218 -26.83 1.08 3.46
CA ALA A 218 -27.30 2.14 2.56
C ALA A 218 -27.91 3.33 3.32
N ASP A 219 -28.74 3.10 4.34
CA ASP A 219 -29.37 4.13 5.18
C ASP A 219 -28.35 4.97 5.95
N ARG A 220 -27.17 4.41 6.21
CA ARG A 220 -26.03 5.10 6.84
C ARG A 220 -25.06 5.71 5.83
N GLU A 221 -25.47 5.81 4.57
CA GLU A 221 -24.66 6.32 3.45
C GLU A 221 -23.38 5.48 3.19
N ILE A 222 -23.41 4.19 3.56
CA ILE A 222 -22.32 3.24 3.34
C ILE A 222 -22.69 2.38 2.14
N LYS A 223 -22.03 2.58 1.01
CA LYS A 223 -22.42 1.92 -0.23
C LYS A 223 -22.26 0.38 -0.14
N PRO A 224 -23.33 -0.41 -0.25
CA PRO A 224 -23.23 -1.86 -0.23
C PRO A 224 -22.96 -2.40 -1.64
N TYR A 225 -21.88 -3.16 -1.80
CA TYR A 225 -21.50 -3.81 -3.04
C TYR A 225 -21.77 -5.32 -2.95
N LEU A 226 -22.30 -5.90 -4.02
CA LEU A 226 -22.29 -7.34 -4.23
C LEU A 226 -20.90 -7.75 -4.75
N MET A 227 -20.15 -8.53 -3.97
CA MET A 227 -18.93 -9.17 -4.48
C MET A 227 -19.30 -10.45 -5.23
N VAL A 228 -18.79 -10.58 -6.45
CA VAL A 228 -18.98 -11.75 -7.32
C VAL A 228 -17.63 -12.43 -7.53
N TYR A 229 -17.43 -13.55 -6.84
CA TYR A 229 -16.21 -14.33 -6.93
C TYR A 229 -16.22 -15.28 -8.13
N ALA A 230 -15.11 -15.39 -8.86
CA ALA A 230 -14.88 -16.45 -9.82
C ALA A 230 -13.38 -16.75 -9.93
N LEU A 231 -13.02 -18.02 -10.13
CA LEU A 231 -11.62 -18.46 -10.23
C LEU A 231 -11.37 -19.12 -11.58
N ASP A 232 -10.25 -18.81 -12.22
CA ASP A 232 -9.75 -19.49 -13.41
C ASP A 232 -8.62 -20.47 -13.05
N GLY A 233 -8.97 -21.57 -12.35
CA GLY A 233 -7.97 -22.59 -11.99
C GLY A 233 -7.68 -23.57 -13.12
N ASN A 234 -8.74 -23.93 -13.85
CA ASN A 234 -8.80 -24.97 -14.88
C ASN A 234 -9.51 -24.49 -16.16
N GLY A 235 -9.64 -23.17 -16.35
CA GLY A 235 -10.29 -22.56 -17.52
C GLY A 235 -11.80 -22.35 -17.36
N GLU A 236 -12.36 -22.58 -16.18
CA GLU A 236 -13.80 -22.43 -15.91
C GLU A 236 -14.27 -20.99 -16.10
N LEU A 237 -13.50 -20.00 -15.66
CA LEU A 237 -13.83 -18.59 -15.88
C LEU A 237 -13.57 -18.21 -17.33
N THR A 238 -12.47 -18.64 -17.94
CA THR A 238 -12.24 -18.41 -19.38
C THR A 238 -13.40 -18.96 -20.24
N LYS A 239 -13.97 -20.12 -19.88
CA LYS A 239 -15.14 -20.68 -20.55
C LYS A 239 -16.34 -19.73 -20.47
N VAL A 240 -16.63 -19.21 -19.27
CA VAL A 240 -17.71 -18.22 -19.07
C VAL A 240 -17.46 -16.98 -19.89
N LEU A 241 -16.24 -16.43 -19.85
CA LEU A 241 -15.91 -15.19 -20.54
C LEU A 241 -15.90 -15.36 -22.07
N SER A 242 -15.62 -16.56 -22.60
CA SER A 242 -15.58 -16.82 -24.05
C SER A 242 -16.95 -17.15 -24.65
N ASP A 243 -17.85 -17.77 -23.90
CA ASP A 243 -19.19 -18.15 -24.36
C ASP A 243 -20.21 -17.01 -24.15
N SER A 244 -20.86 -16.55 -25.22
CA SER A 244 -21.82 -15.44 -25.13
C SER A 244 -23.07 -15.75 -24.31
N SER A 245 -23.55 -17.00 -24.31
CA SER A 245 -24.72 -17.40 -23.53
C SER A 245 -24.37 -17.45 -22.04
N LEU A 246 -23.21 -18.02 -21.67
CA LEU A 246 -22.76 -18.05 -20.28
C LEU A 246 -22.47 -16.65 -19.75
N ARG A 247 -21.82 -15.78 -20.54
CA ARG A 247 -21.65 -14.36 -20.18
C ARG A 247 -23.00 -13.72 -19.87
N GLN A 248 -23.94 -13.81 -20.80
CA GLN A 248 -25.26 -13.18 -20.66
C GLN A 248 -26.00 -13.68 -19.41
N LYS A 249 -26.06 -15.00 -19.20
CA LYS A 249 -26.69 -15.61 -18.01
C LYS A 249 -26.04 -15.13 -16.71
N SER A 250 -24.71 -15.07 -16.66
CA SER A 250 -24.02 -14.60 -15.46
C SER A 250 -24.30 -13.11 -15.20
N ILE A 251 -24.34 -12.28 -16.24
CA ILE A 251 -24.66 -10.84 -16.12
C ILE A 251 -26.10 -10.66 -15.64
N GLU A 252 -27.06 -11.39 -16.20
CA GLU A 252 -28.46 -11.38 -15.78
C GLU A 252 -28.63 -11.81 -14.31
N GLY A 253 -27.89 -12.83 -13.88
CA GLY A 253 -27.88 -13.27 -12.49
C GLY A 253 -27.36 -12.18 -11.55
N ILE A 254 -26.25 -11.52 -11.92
CA ILE A 254 -25.67 -10.41 -11.14
C ILE A 254 -26.65 -9.24 -11.06
N THR A 255 -27.21 -8.78 -12.19
CA THR A 255 -28.12 -7.62 -12.19
C THR A 255 -29.41 -7.90 -11.42
N THR A 256 -29.95 -9.14 -11.52
CA THR A 256 -31.11 -9.57 -10.72
C THR A 256 -30.77 -9.56 -9.23
N ALA A 257 -29.64 -10.14 -8.83
CA ALA A 257 -29.24 -10.16 -7.42
C ALA A 257 -29.00 -8.76 -6.85
N VAL A 258 -28.44 -7.85 -7.65
CA VAL A 258 -28.29 -6.43 -7.29
C VAL A 258 -29.66 -5.80 -6.99
N ALA A 259 -30.63 -5.97 -7.90
CA ALA A 259 -31.97 -5.41 -7.74
C ALA A 259 -32.72 -6.02 -6.55
N ASP A 260 -32.75 -7.36 -6.46
CA ASP A 260 -33.54 -8.09 -5.46
C ASP A 260 -33.03 -7.89 -4.02
N ASN A 261 -31.76 -7.56 -3.85
CA ASN A 261 -31.13 -7.41 -2.53
C ASN A 261 -30.70 -5.97 -2.20
N GLY A 262 -30.97 -5.00 -3.08
CA GLY A 262 -30.72 -3.59 -2.81
C GLY A 262 -29.25 -3.18 -2.79
N PHE A 263 -28.39 -3.84 -3.57
CA PHE A 263 -26.98 -3.45 -3.65
C PHE A 263 -26.81 -2.16 -4.47
N GLY A 264 -25.94 -1.26 -4.02
CA GLY A 264 -25.58 -0.02 -4.72
C GLY A 264 -24.33 -0.14 -5.61
N GLY A 265 -23.77 -1.35 -5.72
CA GLY A 265 -22.58 -1.61 -6.53
C GLY A 265 -22.27 -3.09 -6.70
N VAL A 266 -21.33 -3.39 -7.60
CA VAL A 266 -20.76 -4.72 -7.84
C VAL A 266 -19.24 -4.65 -7.73
N VAL A 267 -18.63 -5.61 -7.02
CA VAL A 267 -17.18 -5.87 -7.09
C VAL A 267 -16.99 -7.21 -7.80
N LEU A 268 -16.36 -7.19 -8.96
CA LEU A 268 -15.90 -8.44 -9.59
C LEU A 268 -14.57 -8.85 -8.97
N ASP A 269 -14.54 -10.06 -8.40
CA ASP A 269 -13.33 -10.70 -7.90
C ASP A 269 -13.04 -11.93 -8.75
N PHE A 270 -12.55 -11.65 -9.96
CA PHE A 270 -12.29 -12.64 -11.00
C PHE A 270 -10.81 -12.95 -11.01
N GLU A 271 -10.43 -14.11 -10.48
CA GLU A 271 -9.05 -14.50 -10.21
C GLU A 271 -8.52 -15.53 -11.22
N GLY A 272 -7.20 -15.67 -11.33
CA GLY A 272 -6.55 -16.75 -12.11
C GLY A 272 -6.20 -16.41 -13.56
N LEU A 273 -6.75 -15.33 -14.12
CA LEU A 273 -6.64 -15.04 -15.54
C LEU A 273 -5.20 -14.71 -15.97
N GLY A 274 -4.78 -15.35 -17.06
CA GLY A 274 -3.46 -15.13 -17.66
C GLY A 274 -2.29 -15.71 -16.85
N PHE A 275 -2.56 -16.69 -15.96
CA PHE A 275 -1.52 -17.49 -15.33
C PHE A 275 -1.00 -18.60 -16.25
N LYS A 276 -1.92 -19.42 -16.80
CA LYS A 276 -1.60 -20.52 -17.74
C LYS A 276 -1.95 -20.20 -19.19
N LEU A 277 -2.93 -19.34 -19.39
CA LEU A 277 -3.50 -19.02 -20.70
C LEU A 277 -2.94 -17.70 -21.24
N ASP A 278 -3.09 -17.50 -22.55
CA ASP A 278 -2.60 -16.30 -23.24
C ASP A 278 -3.15 -15.01 -22.61
N ALA A 279 -2.24 -14.17 -22.12
CA ALA A 279 -2.58 -12.98 -21.36
C ALA A 279 -3.43 -11.97 -22.17
N ALA A 280 -3.06 -11.71 -23.43
CA ALA A 280 -3.76 -10.73 -24.26
C ALA A 280 -5.19 -11.17 -24.58
N LYS A 281 -5.42 -12.46 -24.83
CA LYS A 281 -6.76 -13.03 -24.99
C LYS A 281 -7.57 -12.90 -23.69
N GLN A 282 -6.99 -13.24 -22.54
CA GLN A 282 -7.70 -13.10 -21.26
C GLN A 282 -8.07 -11.65 -20.95
N GLN A 283 -7.17 -10.70 -21.22
CA GLN A 283 -7.44 -9.27 -21.09
C GLN A 283 -8.65 -8.85 -21.95
N LYS A 284 -8.67 -9.24 -23.23
CA LYS A 284 -9.80 -8.93 -24.12
C LYS A 284 -11.11 -9.52 -23.60
N LEU A 285 -11.09 -10.78 -23.18
CA LEU A 285 -12.27 -11.48 -22.66
C LEU A 285 -12.83 -10.79 -21.41
N LEU A 286 -11.97 -10.43 -20.46
CA LEU A 286 -12.37 -9.70 -19.26
C LEU A 286 -12.88 -8.30 -19.60
N ASN A 287 -12.20 -7.55 -20.46
CA ASN A 287 -12.62 -6.21 -20.89
C ASN A 287 -14.00 -6.25 -21.55
N ASP A 288 -14.25 -7.22 -22.43
CA ASP A 288 -15.54 -7.39 -23.11
C ASP A 288 -16.65 -7.71 -22.10
N TYR A 289 -16.38 -8.56 -21.09
CA TYR A 289 -17.32 -8.89 -20.02
C TYR A 289 -17.66 -7.67 -19.16
N VAL A 290 -16.65 -6.94 -18.69
CA VAL A 290 -16.80 -5.76 -17.83
C VAL A 290 -17.59 -4.67 -18.55
N LYS A 291 -17.34 -4.48 -19.84
CA LYS A 291 -18.10 -3.55 -20.68
C LYS A 291 -19.58 -3.96 -20.79
N GLN A 292 -19.86 -5.25 -21.01
CA GLN A 292 -21.24 -5.75 -21.09
C GLN A 292 -21.95 -5.62 -19.74
N LEU A 293 -21.29 -5.96 -18.64
CA LEU A 293 -21.85 -5.81 -17.29
C LEU A 293 -22.14 -4.34 -16.98
N LYS A 294 -21.21 -3.41 -17.24
CA LYS A 294 -21.44 -1.98 -17.00
C LYS A 294 -22.63 -1.44 -17.80
N ALA A 295 -22.85 -1.93 -19.01
CA ALA A 295 -23.99 -1.55 -19.84
C ALA A 295 -25.33 -2.15 -19.35
N ALA A 296 -25.29 -3.31 -18.69
CA ALA A 296 -26.47 -3.97 -18.15
C ALA A 296 -26.86 -3.48 -16.74
N LEU A 297 -25.91 -2.97 -15.97
CA LEU A 297 -26.17 -2.38 -14.66
C LEU A 297 -26.90 -1.03 -14.81
N PRO A 298 -27.85 -0.71 -13.92
CA PRO A 298 -28.42 0.63 -13.83
C PRO A 298 -27.33 1.70 -13.60
N SER A 299 -27.58 2.93 -14.04
CA SER A 299 -26.56 4.00 -14.06
C SER A 299 -26.04 4.43 -12.68
N ASP A 300 -26.86 4.25 -11.64
CA ASP A 300 -26.55 4.54 -10.24
C ASP A 300 -25.78 3.40 -9.55
N ILE A 301 -25.70 2.22 -10.18
CA ILE A 301 -24.94 1.08 -9.66
C ILE A 301 -23.47 1.20 -10.05
N ALA A 302 -22.61 1.25 -9.02
CA ALA A 302 -21.16 1.32 -9.20
C ALA A 302 -20.58 -0.03 -9.62
N LEU A 303 -19.53 -0.02 -10.43
CA LEU A 303 -18.77 -1.21 -10.80
C LEU A 303 -17.32 -1.08 -10.37
N SER A 304 -16.83 -2.06 -9.63
CA SER A 304 -15.46 -2.16 -9.16
C SER A 304 -14.87 -3.53 -9.51
N LEU A 305 -13.55 -3.62 -9.57
CA LEU A 305 -12.84 -4.88 -9.75
C LEU A 305 -11.73 -5.03 -8.73
N ALA A 306 -11.67 -6.20 -8.08
CA ALA A 306 -10.47 -6.67 -7.42
C ALA A 306 -9.55 -7.30 -8.47
N VAL A 307 -8.31 -6.83 -8.54
CA VAL A 307 -7.34 -7.25 -9.56
C VAL A 307 -6.03 -7.69 -8.89
N PRO A 308 -5.39 -8.77 -9.37
CA PRO A 308 -4.08 -9.16 -8.87
C PRO A 308 -3.05 -8.11 -9.30
N PRO A 309 -2.01 -7.86 -8.49
CA PRO A 309 -1.03 -6.82 -8.76
C PRO A 309 -0.20 -7.18 -9.99
N LEU A 310 0.23 -6.18 -10.76
CA LEU A 310 0.98 -6.41 -12.01
C LEU A 310 2.34 -7.07 -11.80
N ASN A 311 2.88 -7.05 -10.58
CA ASN A 311 4.09 -7.80 -10.18
C ASN A 311 3.79 -9.26 -9.77
N SER A 312 2.55 -9.72 -9.83
CA SER A 312 2.18 -11.14 -9.66
C SER A 312 2.42 -11.97 -10.92
N ALA A 313 2.15 -13.28 -10.84
CA ALA A 313 2.18 -14.19 -11.98
C ALA A 313 0.99 -14.02 -12.95
N TYR A 314 -0.06 -13.30 -12.55
CA TYR A 314 -1.29 -13.18 -13.34
C TYR A 314 -1.23 -11.98 -14.29
N LYS A 315 -1.32 -12.24 -15.61
CA LYS A 315 -1.18 -11.20 -16.64
C LYS A 315 -2.45 -10.91 -17.44
N GLY A 316 -3.58 -11.51 -17.07
CA GLY A 316 -4.86 -11.39 -17.78
C GLY A 316 -5.65 -10.09 -17.56
N TYR A 317 -5.03 -9.04 -16.99
CA TYR A 317 -5.73 -7.84 -16.53
C TYR A 317 -5.17 -6.59 -17.20
N ASP A 318 -5.98 -5.94 -18.05
CA ASP A 318 -5.64 -4.67 -18.71
C ASP A 318 -6.07 -3.50 -17.82
N TYR A 319 -5.18 -3.11 -16.92
CA TYR A 319 -5.43 -2.09 -15.91
C TYR A 319 -5.97 -0.77 -16.49
N LYS A 320 -5.44 -0.32 -17.63
CA LYS A 320 -5.85 0.93 -18.25
C LYS A 320 -7.29 0.87 -18.73
N THR A 321 -7.63 -0.18 -19.48
CA THR A 321 -8.98 -0.36 -20.01
C THR A 321 -9.98 -0.62 -18.88
N LEU A 322 -9.65 -1.48 -17.92
CA LEU A 322 -10.51 -1.76 -16.78
C LEU A 322 -10.80 -0.48 -15.95
N ALA A 323 -9.79 0.36 -15.69
CA ALA A 323 -9.99 1.63 -14.98
C ALA A 323 -10.85 2.65 -15.75
N SER A 324 -10.93 2.53 -17.08
CA SER A 324 -11.81 3.34 -17.92
C SER A 324 -13.27 2.86 -17.91
N LEU A 325 -13.49 1.56 -17.68
CA LEU A 325 -14.82 0.94 -17.64
C LEU A 325 -15.44 0.94 -16.24
N ALA A 326 -14.60 0.85 -15.20
CA ALA A 326 -15.00 0.75 -13.81
C ALA A 326 -14.92 2.09 -13.06
N ASP A 327 -15.66 2.17 -11.96
CA ASP A 327 -15.65 3.30 -11.03
C ASP A 327 -14.37 3.31 -10.18
N ASP A 328 -13.89 2.14 -9.73
CA ASP A 328 -12.59 1.97 -9.10
C ASP A 328 -12.00 0.57 -9.30
N LEU A 329 -10.68 0.44 -9.10
CA LEU A 329 -9.95 -0.83 -9.03
C LEU A 329 -9.38 -1.02 -7.62
N ILE A 330 -9.43 -2.25 -7.12
CA ILE A 330 -8.79 -2.68 -5.88
C ILE A 330 -7.59 -3.55 -6.25
N ILE A 331 -6.37 -3.10 -5.98
CA ILE A 331 -5.18 -3.93 -6.20
C ILE A 331 -5.01 -4.88 -5.02
N MET A 332 -5.06 -6.18 -5.26
CA MET A 332 -4.82 -7.21 -4.25
C MET A 332 -3.32 -7.38 -3.94
N ALA A 333 -2.68 -6.32 -3.44
CA ALA A 333 -1.24 -6.25 -3.18
C ALA A 333 -0.82 -7.04 -1.93
N TYR A 334 -1.10 -8.33 -1.92
CA TYR A 334 -0.81 -9.27 -0.83
C TYR A 334 -0.57 -10.69 -1.37
N GLN A 335 -0.28 -11.64 -0.47
CA GLN A 335 0.18 -13.00 -0.81
C GLN A 335 1.52 -13.05 -1.55
N TYR A 336 2.44 -12.14 -1.22
CA TYR A 336 3.82 -12.19 -1.69
C TYR A 336 4.69 -13.17 -0.90
N ASN A 337 4.32 -13.37 0.37
CA ASN A 337 5.02 -14.32 1.23
C ASN A 337 4.86 -15.77 0.71
N PRO A 338 5.85 -16.65 0.93
CA PRO A 338 5.77 -18.05 0.49
C PRO A 338 4.52 -18.77 0.97
N VAL A 339 3.99 -19.67 0.14
CA VAL A 339 2.84 -20.52 0.51
C VAL A 339 3.14 -21.25 1.83
N GLY A 340 2.17 -21.24 2.74
CA GLY A 340 2.32 -21.83 4.09
C GLY A 340 2.88 -20.88 5.15
N THR A 341 3.19 -19.62 4.78
CA THR A 341 3.51 -18.58 5.77
C THR A 341 2.33 -18.40 6.74
N LYS A 342 2.64 -18.29 8.04
CA LYS A 342 1.63 -18.09 9.09
C LYS A 342 0.94 -16.73 8.94
N SER A 343 -0.27 -16.63 9.50
CA SER A 343 -0.95 -15.33 9.66
C SER A 343 -0.10 -14.35 10.48
N GLN A 344 -0.37 -13.06 10.30
CA GLN A 344 0.32 -11.94 10.97
C GLN A 344 1.81 -11.85 10.63
N VAL A 345 2.20 -12.31 9.43
CA VAL A 345 3.48 -12.01 8.80
C VAL A 345 3.24 -10.96 7.71
N PRO A 346 3.65 -9.69 7.93
CA PRO A 346 3.34 -8.60 7.03
C PRO A 346 3.83 -8.83 5.60
N GLU A 347 3.09 -8.33 4.62
CA GLU A 347 3.53 -8.35 3.24
C GLU A 347 4.71 -7.38 3.06
N PRO A 348 5.72 -7.71 2.22
CA PRO A 348 6.87 -6.84 2.01
C PRO A 348 6.46 -5.48 1.43
N ASN A 349 6.70 -4.39 2.18
CA ASN A 349 6.34 -3.04 1.77
C ASN A 349 6.94 -2.66 0.40
N SER A 350 8.12 -3.18 0.03
CA SER A 350 8.73 -2.95 -1.29
C SER A 350 7.93 -3.54 -2.45
N LEU A 351 7.28 -4.70 -2.26
CA LEU A 351 6.46 -5.33 -3.29
C LEU A 351 5.09 -4.66 -3.39
N VAL A 352 4.54 -4.21 -2.27
CA VAL A 352 3.31 -3.41 -2.26
C VAL A 352 3.53 -2.05 -2.94
N ASP A 353 4.62 -1.36 -2.59
CA ASP A 353 5.04 -0.11 -3.22
C ASP A 353 5.22 -0.28 -4.74
N GLN A 354 5.91 -1.35 -5.16
CA GLN A 354 6.05 -1.68 -6.58
C GLN A 354 4.70 -1.92 -7.27
N ALA A 355 3.75 -2.60 -6.63
CA ALA A 355 2.44 -2.85 -7.21
C ALA A 355 1.65 -1.56 -7.44
N ILE A 356 1.69 -0.62 -6.48
CA ILE A 356 1.07 0.70 -6.62
C ILE A 356 1.70 1.45 -7.79
N GLN A 357 3.04 1.52 -7.82
CA GLN A 357 3.76 2.22 -8.90
C GLN A 357 3.42 1.64 -10.28
N GLN A 358 3.39 0.32 -10.42
CA GLN A 358 3.07 -0.33 -11.70
C GLN A 358 1.63 -0.06 -12.13
N ALA A 359 0.66 -0.03 -11.21
CA ALA A 359 -0.72 0.29 -11.55
C ALA A 359 -0.88 1.74 -12.03
N LEU A 360 -0.22 2.69 -11.37
CA LEU A 360 -0.20 4.09 -11.78
C LEU A 360 0.49 4.26 -13.14
N GLN A 361 1.63 3.58 -13.35
CA GLN A 361 2.35 3.58 -14.64
C GLN A 361 1.54 2.93 -15.77
N ALA A 362 0.72 1.92 -15.46
CA ALA A 362 -0.21 1.32 -16.41
C ALA A 362 -1.34 2.28 -16.82
N GLY A 363 -1.49 3.42 -16.14
CA GLY A 363 -2.45 4.48 -16.49
C GLY A 363 -3.72 4.45 -15.66
N VAL A 364 -3.74 3.77 -14.52
CA VAL A 364 -4.88 3.86 -13.58
C VAL A 364 -4.84 5.22 -12.88
N PRO A 365 -5.92 6.02 -12.93
CA PRO A 365 -5.99 7.25 -12.16
C PRO A 365 -5.91 6.94 -10.66
N LYS A 366 -5.04 7.64 -9.91
CA LYS A 366 -4.92 7.48 -8.45
C LYS A 366 -6.25 7.61 -7.69
N GLN A 367 -7.14 8.50 -8.16
CA GLN A 367 -8.48 8.71 -7.61
C GLN A 367 -9.48 7.57 -7.90
N LYS A 368 -9.08 6.56 -8.66
CA LYS A 368 -9.83 5.33 -8.90
C LYS A 368 -9.16 4.11 -8.28
N LEU A 369 -8.09 4.28 -7.51
CA LEU A 369 -7.27 3.16 -7.05
C LEU A 369 -7.38 2.97 -5.53
N LEU A 370 -7.84 1.78 -5.14
CA LEU A 370 -7.86 1.33 -3.75
C LEU A 370 -6.73 0.32 -3.54
N LEU A 371 -5.95 0.50 -2.47
CA LEU A 371 -4.96 -0.48 -2.04
C LEU A 371 -5.63 -1.61 -1.27
N GLY A 372 -5.59 -2.84 -1.79
CA GLY A 372 -6.02 -4.03 -1.06
C GLY A 372 -5.04 -4.39 0.05
N ILE A 373 -5.56 -4.59 1.26
CA ILE A 373 -4.80 -4.91 2.47
C ILE A 373 -5.37 -6.20 3.07
N SER A 374 -4.55 -7.25 3.13
CA SER A 374 -4.95 -8.52 3.74
C SER A 374 -4.71 -8.52 5.24
N LEU A 375 -5.77 -8.47 6.03
CA LEU A 375 -5.75 -8.49 7.49
C LEU A 375 -5.27 -9.83 8.06
N SER A 376 -5.25 -10.91 7.27
CA SER A 376 -4.61 -12.16 7.70
C SER A 376 -3.08 -12.03 7.71
N SER A 377 -2.50 -11.19 6.85
CA SER A 377 -1.07 -10.97 6.76
C SER A 377 -0.60 -9.85 7.69
N GLU A 378 -1.38 -8.77 7.80
CA GLU A 378 -0.93 -7.54 8.46
C GLU A 378 -1.22 -7.49 9.97
N THR A 379 -0.33 -6.83 10.70
CA THR A 379 -0.47 -6.47 12.12
C THR A 379 -1.00 -5.05 12.26
N ALA A 380 -1.34 -4.62 13.49
CA ALA A 380 -1.76 -3.24 13.74
C ALA A 380 -0.71 -2.21 13.26
N THR A 381 0.58 -2.47 13.50
CA THR A 381 1.66 -1.62 12.99
C THR A 381 1.72 -1.67 11.46
N SER A 382 1.76 -2.86 10.88
CA SER A 382 2.01 -2.96 9.43
C SER A 382 0.81 -2.55 8.56
N VAL A 383 -0.41 -2.52 9.10
CA VAL A 383 -1.55 -1.86 8.43
C VAL A 383 -1.32 -0.36 8.29
N ASP A 384 -0.75 0.30 9.31
CA ASP A 384 -0.37 1.72 9.21
C ASP A 384 0.66 1.94 8.10
N ASP A 385 1.67 1.07 7.96
CA ASP A 385 2.61 1.13 6.84
C ASP A 385 1.91 1.12 5.48
N LYS A 386 0.92 0.24 5.30
CA LYS A 386 0.17 0.10 4.04
C LYS A 386 -0.69 1.35 3.77
N LEU A 387 -1.32 1.90 4.80
CA LEU A 387 -2.05 3.17 4.70
C LEU A 387 -1.11 4.33 4.39
N GLY A 388 0.09 4.34 4.97
CA GLY A 388 1.17 5.27 4.65
C GLY A 388 1.57 5.23 3.17
N LEU A 389 1.71 4.03 2.59
CA LEU A 389 1.92 3.87 1.15
C LEU A 389 0.75 4.43 0.33
N ALA A 390 -0.49 4.15 0.71
CA ALA A 390 -1.65 4.70 0.01
C ALA A 390 -1.70 6.24 0.08
N LYS A 391 -1.38 6.84 1.25
CA LYS A 391 -1.25 8.30 1.43
C LYS A 391 -0.14 8.89 0.55
N ARG A 392 1.03 8.24 0.52
CA ARG A 392 2.20 8.66 -0.26
C ARG A 392 1.91 8.82 -1.75
N TYR A 393 1.08 7.93 -2.30
CA TYR A 393 0.70 7.97 -3.72
C TYR A 393 -0.60 8.72 -3.99
N ASP A 394 -1.22 9.32 -2.97
CA ASP A 394 -2.46 10.07 -3.11
C ASP A 394 -3.58 9.22 -3.74
N LEU A 395 -3.66 7.95 -3.30
CA LEU A 395 -4.65 6.99 -3.77
C LEU A 395 -6.06 7.36 -3.26
N LYS A 396 -7.10 6.87 -3.95
CA LYS A 396 -8.50 7.00 -3.52
C LYS A 396 -8.69 6.51 -2.08
N GLY A 397 -8.03 5.42 -1.73
CA GLY A 397 -8.29 4.76 -0.47
C GLY A 397 -7.67 3.38 -0.30
N ALA A 398 -8.25 2.60 0.60
CA ALA A 398 -7.84 1.23 0.90
C ALA A 398 -9.04 0.28 0.99
N ALA A 399 -8.80 -1.00 0.70
CA ALA A 399 -9.79 -2.06 0.78
C ALA A 399 -9.28 -3.21 1.67
N PHE A 400 -9.98 -3.50 2.77
CA PHE A 400 -9.56 -4.49 3.76
C PHE A 400 -10.15 -5.87 3.47
N TRP A 401 -9.28 -6.85 3.18
CA TRP A 401 -9.61 -8.26 3.12
C TRP A 401 -9.24 -8.93 4.45
N ARG A 402 -10.15 -9.14 5.38
CA ARG A 402 -11.61 -8.92 5.32
C ARG A 402 -12.12 -8.55 6.71
N LEU A 403 -13.35 -8.01 6.79
CA LEU A 403 -13.89 -7.41 8.01
C LEU A 403 -13.82 -8.34 9.23
N GLY A 404 -14.12 -9.64 9.06
CA GLY A 404 -14.08 -10.64 10.14
C GLY A 404 -12.70 -10.88 10.78
N LEU A 405 -11.64 -10.29 10.24
CA LEU A 405 -10.28 -10.44 10.77
C LEU A 405 -9.81 -9.25 11.62
N PHE A 406 -10.59 -8.16 11.70
CA PHE A 406 -10.22 -6.97 12.48
C PHE A 406 -9.98 -7.26 13.97
N ARG A 407 -10.70 -8.23 14.54
CA ARG A 407 -10.64 -8.62 15.95
C ARG A 407 -10.16 -10.06 16.17
N SER A 408 -9.87 -10.79 15.09
CA SER A 408 -9.52 -12.22 15.15
C SER A 408 -8.13 -12.49 15.76
N TYR A 409 -7.17 -11.59 15.54
CA TYR A 409 -5.78 -11.77 16.01
C TYR A 409 -5.44 -10.88 17.21
N ASN A 410 -5.98 -9.66 17.23
CA ASN A 410 -5.85 -8.69 18.32
C ASN A 410 -6.96 -7.62 18.17
N ASN A 411 -7.12 -6.74 19.17
CA ASN A 411 -8.10 -5.65 19.16
C ASN A 411 -7.52 -4.30 18.69
N GLY A 412 -6.30 -4.28 18.14
CA GLY A 412 -5.57 -3.06 17.79
C GLY A 412 -5.75 -2.58 16.35
N MET A 413 -6.30 -3.43 15.46
CA MET A 413 -6.40 -3.12 14.03
C MET A 413 -7.25 -1.87 13.75
N GLU A 414 -8.44 -1.79 14.36
CA GLU A 414 -9.36 -0.66 14.19
C GLU A 414 -8.74 0.65 14.67
N ALA A 415 -8.10 0.61 15.85
CA ALA A 415 -7.40 1.77 16.40
C ALA A 415 -6.23 2.22 15.51
N ALA A 416 -5.49 1.29 14.91
CA ALA A 416 -4.40 1.60 13.99
C ALA A 416 -4.92 2.28 12.70
N VAL A 417 -6.00 1.76 12.10
CA VAL A 417 -6.65 2.40 10.95
C VAL A 417 -7.09 3.82 11.32
N ASN A 418 -7.83 3.98 12.43
CA ASN A 418 -8.33 5.28 12.87
C ASN A 418 -7.22 6.25 13.25
N ALA A 419 -6.05 5.79 13.69
CA ALA A 419 -4.89 6.65 13.95
C ALA A 419 -4.23 7.15 12.65
N SER A 420 -4.33 6.39 11.57
CA SER A 420 -3.66 6.68 10.29
C SER A 420 -4.49 7.54 9.33
N VAL A 421 -5.81 7.32 9.30
CA VAL A 421 -6.72 7.88 8.30
C VAL A 421 -8.05 8.31 8.91
N ILE A 422 -8.77 9.18 8.19
CA ILE A 422 -10.14 9.58 8.48
C ILE A 422 -11.00 8.99 7.36
N LYS A 423 -12.15 8.40 7.71
CA LYS A 423 -13.16 7.97 6.73
C LYS A 423 -13.70 9.22 6.02
N GLU A 424 -13.69 9.21 4.69
CA GLU A 424 -14.26 10.29 3.83
C GLU A 424 -15.73 10.59 4.15
#